data_AF-A0A0Q6YVY8-F1
#
_entry.id   AF-A0A0Q6YVY8-F1
#
_cell.length_a   1.000
_cell.length_b   1.000
_cell.length_c   1.000
_cell.angle_alpha   90.00
_cell.angle_beta   90.00
_cell.angle_gamma   90.00
#
_symmetry.space_group_name_H-M   'P 1'
#
loop_
_entity.id
_entity.type
_entity.pdbx_description
1 polymer ?
#
loop_
_entity_poly.entity_id
_entity_poly.type
_entity_poly.pdbx_seq_one_letter_code
_entity_poly.pdbx_strand_id
1 'polypeptide(L)'
;MINFSYCLDAEGNLVRISIGEHAKALIPGGVELITTAADLEYPLPWTKSVADAVNEIRFVPYPQVIGTVAAAVHETRKLPESPFLFVPPATGEAPEQDVMDLIALYDDLPADAKGRGEIEAALAEVGIQQIPLLKRFVPEMYEGKVKSVPSAIVRQGWISHTKIYRKAQVR
;
A
#
# COMPACT_ATOMS: atom_id res chain seq x y z
N MET A 1 -23.17 0.07 -14.06
CA MET A 1 -22.35 1.04 -13.31
C MET A 1 -20.96 0.41 -13.23
N ILE A 2 -19.90 1.17 -13.54
CA ILE A 2 -18.56 0.60 -13.43
C ILE A 2 -18.17 0.56 -11.98
N ASN A 3 -17.78 -0.64 -11.55
CA ASN A 3 -17.39 -0.90 -10.19
C ASN A 3 -15.88 -0.95 -10.04
N PHE A 4 -15.07 -0.47 -11.00
CA PHE A 4 -13.61 -0.52 -10.87
C PHE A 4 -12.91 0.78 -11.31
N SER A 5 -11.76 1.06 -10.69
CA SER A 5 -10.86 2.17 -10.95
C SER A 5 -9.42 1.75 -10.64
N TYR A 6 -8.47 2.68 -10.69
CA TYR A 6 -7.08 2.48 -10.29
C TYR A 6 -6.60 3.61 -9.37
N CYS A 7 -5.60 3.33 -8.55
CA CYS A 7 -4.81 4.32 -7.82
C CYS A 7 -3.33 3.93 -7.81
N LEU A 8 -2.49 4.87 -7.41
CA LEU A 8 -1.11 4.59 -7.02
C LEU A 8 -1.03 4.50 -5.50
N ASP A 9 -0.33 3.50 -4.97
CA ASP A 9 -0.06 3.44 -3.53
C ASP A 9 1.09 4.37 -3.12
N ALA A 10 1.47 4.34 -1.84
CA ALA A 10 2.53 5.19 -1.30
C ALA A 10 3.92 4.95 -1.90
N GLU A 11 4.20 3.75 -2.41
CA GLU A 11 5.43 3.38 -3.10
C GLU A 11 5.39 3.73 -4.60
N GLY A 12 4.19 3.95 -5.13
CA GLY A 12 3.94 4.20 -6.54
C GLY A 12 3.53 2.94 -7.31
N ASN A 13 3.13 1.89 -6.61
CA ASN A 13 2.58 0.69 -7.24
C ASN A 13 1.19 0.98 -7.81
N LEU A 14 0.87 0.39 -8.97
CA LEU A 14 -0.44 0.47 -9.57
C LEU A 14 -1.39 -0.55 -8.92
N VAL A 15 -2.46 -0.05 -8.32
CA VAL A 15 -3.45 -0.83 -7.58
C VAL A 15 -4.80 -0.70 -8.25
N ARG A 16 -5.50 -1.81 -8.40
CA ARG A 16 -6.88 -1.85 -8.86
C ARG A 16 -7.83 -1.65 -7.69
N ILE A 17 -8.78 -0.74 -7.88
CA ILE A 17 -9.84 -0.44 -6.93
C ILE A 17 -11.14 -1.02 -7.46
N SER A 18 -11.94 -1.64 -6.58
CA SER A 18 -13.33 -2.04 -6.80
C SER A 18 -14.26 -1.23 -5.88
N ILE A 19 -15.27 -0.57 -6.44
CA ILE A 19 -16.24 0.24 -5.70
C ILE A 19 -17.18 -0.71 -4.94
N GLY A 20 -17.22 -0.56 -3.62
CA GLY A 20 -18.08 -1.33 -2.73
C GLY A 20 -17.38 -2.50 -2.03
N GLU A 21 -16.16 -2.83 -2.43
CA GLU A 21 -15.31 -3.80 -1.73
C GLU A 21 -14.44 -3.09 -0.69
N HIS A 22 -14.05 -3.80 0.37
CA HIS A 22 -13.04 -3.37 1.33
C HIS A 22 -13.13 -1.91 1.80
N ALA A 23 -14.34 -1.43 2.12
CA ALA A 23 -14.57 -0.01 2.46
C ALA A 23 -13.82 0.45 3.73
N LYS A 24 -13.42 -0.49 4.60
CA LYS A 24 -12.65 -0.23 5.83
C LYS A 24 -11.14 -0.40 5.65
N ALA A 25 -10.67 -0.68 4.44
CA ALA A 25 -9.25 -0.79 4.15
C ALA A 25 -8.57 0.58 4.19
N LEU A 26 -7.25 0.59 4.41
CA LEU A 26 -6.43 1.80 4.30
C LEU A 26 -6.48 2.41 2.90
N ILE A 27 -6.56 1.56 1.87
CA ILE A 27 -6.89 1.96 0.50
C ILE A 27 -8.32 1.48 0.22
N PRO A 28 -9.34 2.36 0.33
CA PRO A 28 -10.73 1.96 0.17
C PRO A 28 -10.97 1.34 -1.22
N GLY A 29 -11.50 0.11 -1.22
CA GLY A 29 -11.75 -0.64 -2.45
C GLY A 29 -10.51 -1.22 -3.11
N GLY A 30 -9.30 -1.10 -2.54
CA GLY A 30 -8.11 -1.77 -3.08
C GLY A 30 -8.28 -3.29 -3.07
N VAL A 31 -8.25 -3.92 -4.25
CA VAL A 31 -8.45 -5.37 -4.41
C VAL A 31 -7.16 -6.07 -4.80
N GLU A 32 -6.40 -5.48 -5.73
CA GLU A 32 -5.30 -6.18 -6.40
C GLU A 32 -4.14 -5.23 -6.74
N LEU A 33 -2.92 -5.72 -6.52
CA LEU A 33 -1.69 -5.12 -7.00
C LEU A 33 -1.49 -5.52 -8.47
N ILE A 34 -1.54 -4.55 -9.39
CA ILE A 34 -1.45 -4.81 -10.83
C ILE A 34 -0.02 -4.74 -11.32
N THR A 35 0.70 -3.68 -10.93
CA THR A 35 2.07 -3.43 -11.37
C THR A 35 2.86 -2.82 -10.23
N THR A 36 4.08 -3.31 -10.00
CA THR A 36 4.97 -2.72 -8.99
C THR A 36 5.59 -1.41 -9.48
N ALA A 37 6.05 -0.56 -8.57
CA ALA A 37 6.74 0.68 -8.89
C ALA A 37 8.02 0.43 -9.69
N ALA A 38 8.73 -0.66 -9.40
CA ALA A 38 9.92 -1.08 -10.15
C ALA A 38 9.58 -1.46 -11.60
N ASP A 39 8.49 -2.22 -11.80
CA ASP A 39 8.04 -2.58 -13.14
C ASP A 39 7.51 -1.36 -13.92
N LEU A 40 6.91 -0.37 -13.25
CA LEU A 40 6.51 0.89 -13.88
C LEU A 40 7.72 1.73 -14.29
N GLU A 41 8.80 1.70 -13.52
CA GLU A 41 10.07 2.39 -13.83
C GLU A 41 10.81 1.70 -14.99
N TYR A 42 10.73 0.36 -15.07
CA TYR A 42 11.35 -0.47 -16.10
C TYR A 42 10.34 -1.42 -16.76
N PRO A 43 9.45 -0.90 -17.64
CA PRO A 43 8.33 -1.66 -18.16
C PRO A 43 8.77 -2.79 -19.11
N LEU A 44 8.25 -3.98 -18.82
CA LEU A 44 8.29 -5.14 -19.71
C LEU A 44 7.13 -5.06 -20.71
N PRO A 45 7.17 -5.82 -21.82
CA PRO A 45 6.14 -5.75 -22.87
C PRO A 45 4.70 -6.04 -22.39
N TRP A 46 4.54 -6.76 -21.28
CA TRP A 46 3.25 -7.08 -20.66
C TRP A 46 2.94 -6.22 -19.43
N THR A 47 3.81 -5.27 -19.08
CA THR A 47 3.60 -4.37 -17.94
C THR A 47 2.45 -3.43 -18.23
N LYS A 48 1.44 -3.45 -17.38
CA LYS A 48 0.34 -2.48 -17.47
C LYS A 48 0.81 -1.12 -16.98
N SER A 49 0.83 -0.13 -17.88
CA SER A 49 1.29 1.21 -17.56
C SER A 49 0.19 2.05 -16.90
N VAL A 50 0.60 3.15 -16.26
CA VAL A 50 -0.33 4.18 -15.75
C VAL A 50 -1.17 4.78 -16.87
N ALA A 51 -0.59 4.95 -18.07
CA ALA A 51 -1.31 5.49 -19.21
C ALA A 51 -2.42 4.54 -19.69
N ASP A 52 -2.16 3.22 -19.68
CA ASP A 52 -3.16 2.22 -20.02
C ASP A 52 -4.30 2.19 -19.00
N ALA A 53 -3.97 2.26 -17.71
CA ALA A 53 -4.97 2.35 -16.63
C ALA A 53 -5.85 3.60 -16.76
N VAL A 54 -5.27 4.76 -17.07
CA VAL A 54 -6.03 6.00 -17.33
C VAL A 54 -6.90 5.85 -18.58
N ASN A 55 -6.38 5.27 -19.66
CA ASN A 55 -7.14 5.09 -20.89
C ASN A 55 -8.32 4.12 -20.73
N GLU A 56 -8.18 3.06 -19.93
CA GLU A 56 -9.27 2.15 -19.59
C GLU A 56 -10.40 2.88 -18.84
N ILE A 57 -10.06 3.69 -17.83
CA ILE A 57 -11.05 4.50 -17.11
C ILE A 57 -11.72 5.49 -18.07
N ARG A 58 -10.95 6.06 -19.01
CA ARG A 58 -11.45 7.06 -19.97
C ARG A 58 -12.30 6.47 -21.10
N PHE A 59 -12.19 5.18 -21.39
CA PHE A 59 -13.06 4.51 -22.36
C PHE A 59 -14.52 4.48 -21.89
N VAL A 60 -14.73 4.62 -20.59
CA VAL A 60 -16.05 4.66 -19.95
C VAL A 60 -16.72 6.00 -20.26
N PRO A 61 -17.99 6.01 -20.72
CA PRO A 61 -18.71 7.25 -20.95
C PRO A 61 -18.79 8.11 -19.68
N TYR A 62 -18.38 9.38 -19.78
CA TYR A 62 -18.34 10.33 -18.66
C TYR A 62 -19.62 10.37 -17.79
N PRO A 63 -20.85 10.33 -18.35
CA PRO A 63 -22.07 10.33 -17.55
C PRO A 63 -22.19 9.17 -16.55
N GLN A 64 -21.47 8.06 -16.78
CA GLN A 64 -21.49 6.88 -15.91
C GLN A 64 -20.48 6.94 -14.76
N VAL A 65 -19.55 7.90 -14.76
CA VAL A 65 -18.49 8.02 -13.75
C VAL A 65 -18.69 9.23 -12.82
N ILE A 66 -19.67 10.09 -13.08
CA ILE A 66 -19.95 11.29 -12.28
C ILE A 66 -20.15 10.90 -10.80
N GLY A 67 -19.43 11.60 -9.90
CA GLY A 67 -19.49 11.36 -8.46
C GLY A 67 -18.62 10.21 -7.95
N THR A 68 -17.84 9.56 -8.82
CA THR A 68 -16.87 8.51 -8.44
C THR A 68 -15.43 8.99 -8.58
N VAL A 69 -14.48 8.23 -8.05
CA VAL A 69 -13.04 8.47 -8.22
C VAL A 69 -12.64 8.49 -9.71
N ALA A 70 -13.35 7.76 -10.56
CA ALA A 70 -13.10 7.74 -12.00
C ALA A 70 -13.43 9.09 -12.69
N ALA A 71 -14.33 9.92 -12.14
CA ALA A 71 -14.59 11.26 -12.69
C ALA A 71 -13.34 12.14 -12.60
N ALA A 72 -12.63 12.12 -11.47
CA ALA A 72 -11.40 12.89 -11.29
C ALA A 72 -10.32 12.48 -12.29
N VAL A 73 -10.24 11.20 -12.65
CA VAL A 73 -9.31 10.68 -13.67
C VAL A 73 -9.69 11.17 -15.07
N HIS A 74 -10.98 11.24 -15.39
CA HIS A 74 -11.46 11.80 -16.66
C HIS A 74 -11.06 13.27 -16.83
N GLU A 75 -11.15 14.06 -15.77
CA GLU A 75 -10.82 15.49 -15.77
C GLU A 75 -9.32 15.76 -15.76
N THR A 76 -8.58 15.11 -14.86
CA THR A 76 -7.17 15.41 -14.60
C THR A 76 -6.20 14.58 -15.42
N ARG A 77 -6.67 13.46 -16.00
CA ARG A 77 -5.85 12.43 -16.65
C ARG A 77 -4.77 11.85 -15.74
N LYS A 78 -4.95 11.94 -14.42
CA LYS A 78 -4.03 11.41 -13.41
C LYS A 78 -4.77 10.42 -12.52
N LEU A 79 -4.08 9.36 -12.11
CA LEU A 79 -4.60 8.47 -11.08
C LEU A 79 -4.46 9.14 -9.70
N PRO A 80 -5.42 8.93 -8.79
CA PRO A 80 -5.26 9.34 -7.40
C PRO A 80 -4.10 8.58 -6.75
N GLU A 81 -3.42 9.24 -5.82
CA GLU A 81 -2.37 8.65 -5.00
C GLU A 81 -2.89 8.41 -3.58
N SER A 82 -2.64 7.21 -3.05
CA SER A 82 -2.90 6.86 -1.67
C SER A 82 -1.67 7.17 -0.81
N PRO A 83 -1.84 7.69 0.42
CA PRO A 83 -0.75 7.80 1.38
C PRO A 83 -0.40 6.44 2.01
N PHE A 84 -1.17 5.39 1.76
CA PHE A 84 -0.92 4.06 2.32
C PHE A 84 -0.37 3.10 1.27
N LEU A 85 0.34 2.08 1.74
CA LEU A 85 0.76 0.95 0.92
C LEU A 85 -0.41 0.00 0.70
N PHE A 86 -0.43 -0.62 -0.47
CA PHE A 86 -1.37 -1.69 -0.70
C PHE A 86 -0.90 -2.96 0.02
N VAL A 87 -1.70 -3.41 0.97
CA VAL A 87 -1.56 -4.72 1.60
C VAL A 87 -2.79 -5.54 1.23
N PRO A 88 -2.63 -6.73 0.62
CA PRO A 88 -3.77 -7.57 0.27
C PRO A 88 -4.54 -8.01 1.53
N PRO A 89 -5.86 -8.21 1.43
CA PRO A 89 -6.63 -8.74 2.54
C PRO A 89 -6.15 -10.17 2.87
N ALA A 90 -5.81 -10.42 4.13
CA ALA A 90 -5.50 -11.76 4.60
C ALA A 90 -6.76 -12.49 5.07
N THR A 91 -6.73 -13.82 4.95
CA THR A 91 -7.76 -14.72 5.49
C THR A 91 -7.51 -15.06 6.95
N GLY A 92 -6.26 -14.93 7.42
CA GLY A 92 -5.89 -15.14 8.81
C GLY A 92 -6.27 -13.95 9.68
N GLU A 93 -6.78 -14.22 10.87
CA GLU A 93 -6.99 -13.24 11.92
C GLU A 93 -6.15 -13.64 13.14
N ALA A 94 -5.43 -12.68 13.71
CA ALA A 94 -4.76 -12.82 15.00
C ALA A 94 -5.26 -11.73 15.96
N PRO A 95 -5.36 -12.04 17.26
CA PRO A 95 -5.59 -11.03 18.28
C PRO A 95 -4.57 -9.90 18.17
N GLU A 96 -5.05 -8.66 18.29
CA GLU A 96 -4.18 -7.48 18.21
C GLU A 96 -3.05 -7.50 19.23
N GLN A 97 -3.31 -8.04 20.43
CA GLN A 97 -2.29 -8.16 21.46
C GLN A 97 -1.13 -9.06 21.02
N ASP A 98 -1.43 -10.25 20.46
CA ASP A 98 -0.43 -11.21 20.00
C ASP A 98 0.45 -10.60 18.89
N VAL A 99 -0.17 -9.83 17.99
CA VAL A 99 0.55 -9.08 16.96
C VAL A 99 1.49 -8.04 17.57
N MET A 100 1.02 -7.28 18.55
CA MET A 100 1.84 -6.26 19.21
C MET A 100 2.99 -6.89 20.00
N ASP A 101 2.77 -8.04 20.63
CA ASP A 101 3.79 -8.79 21.36
C ASP A 101 4.87 -9.34 20.41
N LEU A 102 4.48 -9.88 19.24
CA LEU A 102 5.42 -10.29 18.20
C LEU A 102 6.23 -9.12 17.65
N ILE A 103 5.58 -7.97 17.42
CA ILE A 103 6.23 -6.74 16.98
C ILE A 103 7.24 -6.22 18.04
N ALA A 104 6.92 -6.36 19.33
CA ALA A 104 7.84 -6.02 20.42
C ALA A 104 9.03 -6.99 20.46
N LEU A 105 8.77 -8.30 20.38
CA LEU A 105 9.79 -9.34 20.34
C LEU A 105 10.75 -9.16 19.16
N TYR A 106 10.26 -8.72 18.00
CA TYR A 106 11.09 -8.41 16.83
C TYR A 106 12.17 -7.35 17.13
N ASP A 107 11.84 -6.35 17.94
CA ASP A 107 12.77 -5.28 18.32
C ASP A 107 13.81 -5.77 19.34
N ASP A 108 13.41 -6.68 20.24
CA ASP A 108 14.29 -7.25 21.26
C ASP A 108 15.34 -8.21 20.68
N LEU A 109 15.05 -8.81 19.53
CA LEU A 109 15.97 -9.71 18.85
C LEU A 109 17.11 -8.94 18.14
N PRO A 110 18.35 -9.46 18.15
CA PRO A 110 19.43 -8.96 17.30
C PRO A 110 19.07 -8.95 15.82
N ALA A 111 19.68 -8.04 15.04
CA ALA A 111 19.35 -7.85 13.63
C ALA A 111 19.62 -9.08 12.74
N ASP A 112 20.57 -9.92 13.13
CA ASP A 112 20.99 -11.16 12.45
C ASP A 112 20.32 -12.42 13.02
N ALA A 113 19.43 -12.28 14.01
CA ALA A 113 18.76 -13.42 14.62
C ALA A 113 17.76 -14.03 13.64
N LYS A 114 17.88 -15.34 13.40
CA LYS A 114 16.93 -16.13 12.60
C LYS A 114 15.47 -15.94 13.04
N GLY A 115 15.24 -15.74 14.34
CA GLY A 115 13.91 -15.49 14.90
C GLY A 115 13.20 -14.27 14.32
N ARG A 116 13.92 -13.28 13.76
CA ARG A 116 13.30 -12.15 13.05
C ARG A 116 12.56 -12.59 11.79
N GLY A 117 13.17 -13.46 10.99
CA GLY A 117 12.52 -14.00 9.80
C GLY A 117 11.30 -14.88 10.13
N GLU A 118 11.34 -15.58 11.27
CA GLU A 118 10.20 -16.37 11.76
C GLU A 118 9.03 -15.47 12.19
N ILE A 119 9.32 -14.35 12.86
CA ILE A 119 8.31 -13.33 13.22
C ILE A 119 7.74 -12.66 11.96
N GLU A 120 8.60 -12.29 11.00
CA GLU A 120 8.16 -11.72 9.72
C GLU A 120 7.22 -12.65 8.97
N ALA A 121 7.55 -13.95 8.90
CA ALA A 121 6.70 -14.96 8.27
C ALA A 121 5.36 -15.10 9.01
N ALA A 122 5.38 -15.19 10.34
CA ALA A 122 4.15 -15.30 11.15
C ALA A 122 3.24 -14.07 11.00
N LEU A 123 3.82 -12.87 10.94
CA LEU A 123 3.07 -11.63 10.70
C LEU A 123 2.52 -11.58 9.26
N ALA A 124 3.30 -12.03 8.27
CA ALA A 124 2.86 -12.08 6.88
C ALA A 124 1.67 -13.04 6.67
N GLU A 125 1.62 -14.18 7.37
CA GLU A 125 0.50 -15.13 7.33
C GLU A 125 -0.84 -14.49 7.75
N VAL A 126 -0.80 -13.51 8.65
CA VAL A 126 -1.98 -12.75 9.10
C VAL A 126 -2.15 -11.41 8.37
N GLY A 127 -1.44 -11.21 7.25
CA GLY A 127 -1.58 -10.02 6.41
C GLY A 127 -0.94 -8.76 6.97
N ILE A 128 0.10 -8.91 7.78
CA ILE A 128 0.86 -7.81 8.34
C ILE A 128 2.23 -7.79 7.66
N GLN A 129 2.58 -6.63 7.12
CA GLN A 129 3.80 -6.43 6.37
C GLN A 129 4.63 -5.31 6.97
N GLN A 130 5.93 -5.36 6.70
CA GLN A 130 6.85 -4.30 7.04
C GLN A 130 6.60 -3.09 6.14
N ILE A 131 6.63 -1.89 6.73
CA ILE A 131 6.65 -0.64 5.95
C ILE A 131 8.06 -0.50 5.32
N PRO A 132 8.22 -0.57 3.99
CA PRO A 132 9.49 -0.41 3.31
C PRO A 132 9.98 1.05 3.40
N LEU A 133 11.22 1.29 2.98
CA LEU A 133 11.76 2.64 2.84
C LEU A 133 11.28 3.27 1.52
N LEU A 134 10.51 4.35 1.62
CA LEU A 134 9.88 5.03 0.49
C LEU A 134 10.74 6.17 -0.02
N LYS A 135 10.62 6.48 -1.32
CA LYS A 135 11.29 7.60 -1.99
C LYS A 135 10.78 8.99 -1.52
N ARG A 136 9.81 9.04 -0.59
CA ARG A 136 9.25 10.27 -0.01
C ARG A 136 8.85 10.05 1.46
N PHE A 137 8.85 11.13 2.25
CA PHE A 137 8.33 11.08 3.61
C PHE A 137 6.79 11.06 3.62
N VAL A 138 6.20 10.04 4.26
CA VAL A 138 4.75 9.88 4.42
C VAL A 138 4.38 9.92 5.90
N PRO A 139 3.81 11.03 6.41
CA PRO A 139 3.51 11.22 7.83
C PRO A 139 2.58 10.16 8.44
N GLU A 140 1.73 9.55 7.61
CA GLU A 140 0.80 8.51 8.01
C GLU A 140 1.52 7.22 8.40
N MET A 141 2.64 6.91 7.75
CA MET A 141 3.39 5.66 7.92
C MET A 141 4.73 5.84 8.63
N TYR A 142 5.25 7.07 8.71
CA TYR A 142 6.56 7.38 9.28
C TYR A 142 6.51 8.33 10.47
N GLU A 143 7.49 8.14 11.35
CA GLU A 143 7.83 9.02 12.45
C GLU A 143 9.30 9.46 12.31
N GLY A 144 9.56 10.76 12.46
CA GLY A 144 10.91 11.30 12.34
C GLY A 144 10.91 12.76 11.93
N LYS A 145 12.07 13.42 12.04
CA LYS A 145 12.29 14.80 11.58
C LYS A 145 13.06 14.77 10.26
N VAL A 146 12.39 14.33 9.20
CA VAL A 146 12.97 14.27 7.85
C VAL A 146 12.47 15.47 7.04
N LYS A 147 13.37 16.19 6.37
CA LYS A 147 13.02 17.37 5.58
C LYS A 147 12.41 17.03 4.21
N SER A 148 12.70 15.86 3.66
CA SER A 148 12.18 15.44 2.35
C SER A 148 12.15 13.92 2.17
N VAL A 149 13.32 13.29 2.06
CA VAL A 149 13.46 11.87 1.73
C VAL A 149 14.13 11.14 2.90
N PRO A 150 13.49 10.09 3.45
CA PRO A 150 14.09 9.30 4.50
C PRO A 150 15.27 8.49 3.93
N SER A 151 16.37 8.46 4.67
CA SER A 151 17.61 7.79 4.28
C SER A 151 17.72 6.36 4.81
N ALA A 152 17.09 6.09 5.96
CA ALA A 152 17.09 4.77 6.57
C ALA A 152 15.92 4.62 7.54
N ILE A 153 15.48 3.37 7.73
CA ILE A 153 14.60 2.96 8.82
C ILE A 153 15.45 2.66 10.05
N VAL A 154 15.21 3.41 11.13
CA VAL A 154 15.83 3.22 12.44
C VAL A 154 15.06 2.17 13.24
N ARG A 155 13.73 2.16 13.12
CA ARG A 155 12.85 1.17 13.75
C ARG A 155 11.76 0.76 12.77
N GLN A 156 11.61 -0.55 12.59
CA GLN A 156 10.71 -1.11 11.59
C GLN A 156 9.23 -0.76 11.89
N GLY A 157 8.51 -0.30 10.87
CA GLY A 157 7.06 -0.09 10.94
C GLY A 157 6.30 -1.31 10.40
N TRP A 158 5.04 -1.44 10.80
CA TRP A 158 4.18 -2.57 10.48
C TRP A 158 2.77 -2.10 10.10
N ILE A 159 2.28 -2.62 8.98
CA ILE A 159 1.02 -2.22 8.34
C ILE A 159 0.24 -3.46 7.89
N SER A 160 -1.08 -3.37 7.92
CA SER A 160 -2.00 -4.37 7.38
C SER A 160 -2.98 -3.74 6.41
N HIS A 161 -3.84 -4.56 5.81
CA HIS A 161 -4.90 -4.09 4.91
C HIS A 161 -5.81 -3.01 5.52
N THR A 162 -6.06 -3.07 6.83
CA THR A 162 -7.06 -2.20 7.51
C THR A 162 -6.46 -1.17 8.46
N LYS A 163 -5.24 -1.38 8.95
CA LYS A 163 -4.62 -0.46 9.92
C LYS A 163 -3.10 -0.51 9.93
N ILE A 164 -2.52 0.56 10.49
CA ILE A 164 -1.10 0.65 10.83
C ILE A 164 -0.94 0.24 12.29
N TYR A 165 -0.17 -0.80 12.56
CA TYR A 165 0.14 -1.25 13.92
C TYR A 165 1.24 -0.40 14.54
N ARG A 166 2.24 -0.04 13.74
CA ARG A 166 3.35 0.80 14.18
C ARG A 166 3.93 1.58 13.01
N LYS A 167 4.09 2.89 13.16
CA LYS A 167 4.80 3.70 12.17
C LYS A 167 6.28 3.36 12.17
N ALA A 168 6.93 3.41 11.00
CA ALA A 168 8.37 3.21 10.93
C ALA A 168 9.08 4.48 11.41
N GLN A 169 10.10 4.33 12.24
CA GLN A 169 10.94 5.47 12.63
C GLN A 169 12.03 5.65 11.57
N VAL A 170 12.14 6.84 11.00
CA VAL A 170 13.06 7.15 9.90
C VAL A 170 13.98 8.33 10.24
N ARG A 171 15.13 8.39 9.57
CA ARG A 171 16.10 9.49 9.65
C ARG A 171 16.52 10.00 8.27
#